data_AF-A0A329ZPA5-F1
#
_entry.id   AF-A0A329ZPA5-F1
#
_cell.length_a   1.000
_cell.length_b   1.000
_cell.length_c   1.000
_cell.angle_alpha   90.00
_cell.angle_beta   90.00
_cell.angle_gamma   90.00
#
_symmetry.space_group_name_H-M   'P 1'
#
loop_
_entity.id
_entity.type
_entity.pdbx_description
1 polymer ?
#
loop_
_entity_poly.entity_id
_entity_poly.type
_entity_poly.pdbx_seq_one_letter_code
_entity_poly.pdbx_strand_id
1 'polypeptide(L)' 'MNKICLVFFLVVPFSLMANCSALEEKYSAPKAEKRTIAQLKRWVGRKVDDNNDAEALLQCLIARAADNPNKRQVAGGSF' A
#
# COMPACT_ATOMS: atom_id res chain seq x y z
N MET A 1 -7.09 33.70 31.39
CA MET A 1 -7.89 33.24 30.22
C MET A 1 -6.94 32.59 29.23
N ASN A 2 -7.13 31.29 29.03
CA ASN A 2 -6.25 30.38 28.28
C ASN A 2 -6.21 30.70 26.79
N LYS A 3 -5.02 30.58 26.19
CA LYS A 3 -4.85 30.29 24.75
C LYS A 3 -3.72 29.30 24.57
N ILE A 4 -3.94 28.05 24.99
CA ILE A 4 -3.07 26.93 24.62
C ILE A 4 -3.47 26.56 23.19
N CYS A 5 -2.69 27.03 22.21
CA CYS A 5 -2.78 26.55 20.83
C CYS A 5 -2.29 25.11 20.79
N LEU A 6 -3.22 24.16 20.84
CA LEU A 6 -2.98 22.76 20.52
C LEU A 6 -2.64 22.64 19.03
N VAL A 7 -1.35 22.74 18.71
CA VAL A 7 -0.81 22.25 17.43
C VAL A 7 -0.94 20.73 17.49
N PHE A 8 -2.07 20.22 16.99
CA PHE A 8 -2.28 18.79 16.80
C PHE A 8 -1.28 18.34 15.73
N PHE A 9 -0.15 17.84 16.23
CA PHE A 9 0.87 17.16 15.45
C PHE A 9 0.16 16.06 14.66
N LEU A 10 0.10 16.24 13.35
CA LEU A 10 -0.37 15.24 12.39
C LEU A 10 0.72 14.17 12.33
N VAL A 11 0.85 13.37 13.39
CA VAL A 11 1.66 12.15 13.43
C VAL A 11 0.93 11.12 12.58
N VAL A 12 1.02 11.30 11.26
CA VAL A 12 0.85 10.19 10.33
C VAL A 12 1.91 9.16 10.72
N PRO A 13 1.55 7.88 10.95
CA PRO A 13 2.49 6.87 11.37
C PRO A 13 3.46 6.56 10.22
N PHE A 14 4.54 7.33 10.14
CA PHE A 14 5.65 7.17 9.19
C PHE A 14 6.31 5.78 9.27
N SER A 15 6.07 5.05 10.37
CA SER A 15 6.66 3.75 10.68
C SER A 15 6.22 2.63 9.73
N LEU A 16 5.06 2.73 9.08
CA LEU A 16 4.62 1.72 8.10
C LEU A 16 5.24 1.95 6.71
N MET A 17 5.57 3.21 6.37
CA MET A 17 6.05 3.57 5.03
C MET A 17 7.52 3.18 4.82
N ALA A 18 8.33 3.15 5.89
CA ALA A 18 9.73 2.74 5.82
C ALA A 18 9.89 1.23 5.50
N ASN A 19 8.96 0.39 5.97
CA ASN A 19 9.02 -1.06 5.74
C ASN A 19 8.46 -1.47 4.38
N CYS A 20 7.65 -0.62 3.72
CA CYS A 20 7.11 -0.92 2.39
C CYS A 20 8.21 -1.06 1.34
N SER A 21 9.15 -0.10 1.26
CA SER A 21 10.20 -0.15 0.24
C SER A 21 11.15 -1.33 0.45
N ALA A 22 11.46 -1.64 1.71
CA ALA A 22 12.28 -2.79 2.08
C ALA A 22 11.59 -4.13 1.75
N LEU A 23 10.28 -4.26 2.01
CA LEU A 23 9.51 -5.46 1.66
C LEU A 23 9.36 -5.60 0.14
N GLU A 24 9.13 -4.50 -0.57
CA GLU A 24 9.05 -4.51 -2.03
C GLU A 24 10.36 -4.96 -2.67
N GLU A 25 11.50 -4.49 -2.16
CA GLU A 25 12.83 -4.92 -2.62
C GLU A 25 13.10 -6.39 -2.25
N LYS A 26 12.85 -6.77 -0.99
CA LYS A 26 13.02 -8.14 -0.48
C LYS A 26 12.29 -9.17 -1.32
N TYR A 27 11.07 -8.89 -1.73
CA TYR A 27 10.22 -9.82 -2.49
C TYR A 27 10.19 -9.55 -4.00
N SER A 28 10.96 -8.57 -4.50
CA SER A 28 10.92 -8.12 -5.91
C SER A 28 9.48 -7.84 -6.37
N ALA A 29 8.78 -7.02 -5.58
CA ALA A 29 7.36 -6.77 -5.75
C ALA A 29 7.03 -6.09 -7.08
N PRO A 30 5.87 -6.40 -7.68
CA PRO A 30 5.45 -5.78 -8.92
C PRO A 30 5.07 -4.31 -8.68
N LYS A 31 5.24 -3.48 -9.72
CA LYS A 31 4.79 -2.08 -9.69
C LYS A 31 3.28 -2.03 -9.42
N ALA A 32 2.89 -1.53 -8.24
CA ALA A 32 1.52 -1.44 -7.77
C ALA A 32 0.61 -0.68 -8.76
N GLU A 33 1.13 0.38 -9.37
CA GLU A 33 0.42 1.23 -10.34
C GLU A 33 0.03 0.51 -11.64
N LYS A 34 0.63 -0.64 -11.94
CA LYS A 34 0.38 -1.39 -13.19
C LYS A 34 -0.51 -2.62 -12.98
N ARG A 35 -1.04 -2.81 -11.76
CA ARG A 35 -1.72 -4.05 -11.34
C ARG A 35 -3.02 -3.71 -10.64
N THR A 36 -4.01 -4.60 -10.78
CA THR A 36 -5.24 -4.48 -9.99
C THR A 36 -5.02 -5.01 -8.57
N ILE A 37 -5.83 -4.57 -7.60
CA ILE A 37 -5.79 -5.07 -6.21
C ILE A 37 -5.90 -6.61 -6.19
N ALA A 38 -6.75 -7.20 -7.03
CA ALA A 38 -6.90 -8.65 -7.12
C ALA A 38 -5.62 -9.35 -7.63
N GLN A 39 -4.90 -8.75 -8.58
CA GLN A 39 -3.63 -9.26 -9.07
C GLN A 39 -2.52 -9.15 -8.00
N LEU A 40 -2.51 -8.06 -7.24
CA LEU A 40 -1.57 -7.87 -6.12
C LEU A 40 -1.80 -8.90 -5.02
N LYS A 41 -3.06 -9.11 -4.59
CA LYS A 41 -3.43 -10.17 -3.63
C LYS A 41 -2.98 -11.56 -4.08
N ARG A 42 -3.25 -11.91 -5.34
CA ARG A 42 -2.84 -13.20 -5.91
C ARG A 42 -1.32 -13.36 -6.00
N TRP A 43 -0.61 -12.28 -6.30
CA TRP A 43 0.85 -12.31 -6.40
C TRP A 43 1.48 -12.50 -5.01
N VAL A 44 1.04 -11.70 -4.01
CA VAL A 44 1.54 -11.80 -2.63
C VAL A 44 1.32 -13.20 -2.08
N GLY A 45 0.10 -13.74 -2.17
CA GLY A 45 -0.20 -15.09 -1.67
C GLY A 45 0.49 -16.25 -2.42
N ARG A 46 1.24 -15.98 -3.49
CA ARG A 46 2.06 -16.98 -4.21
C ARG A 46 3.56 -16.79 -4.02
N LYS A 47 3.98 -15.60 -3.57
CA LYS A 47 5.40 -15.19 -3.58
C LYS A 47 5.94 -14.86 -2.20
N VAL A 48 5.05 -14.63 -1.23
CA VAL A 48 5.40 -14.31 0.14
C VAL A 48 4.86 -15.42 1.02
N ASP A 49 5.77 -16.25 1.56
CA ASP A 49 5.43 -17.38 2.43
C ASP A 49 5.26 -16.94 3.90
N ASP A 50 5.86 -15.81 4.28
CA ASP A 50 5.69 -15.23 5.62
C ASP A 50 4.39 -14.43 5.69
N ASN A 51 3.47 -14.84 6.57
CA ASN A 51 2.15 -14.22 6.68
C ASN A 51 2.20 -12.75 7.12
N ASN A 52 3.17 -12.37 7.96
CA ASN A 52 3.30 -10.99 8.44
C ASN A 52 3.82 -10.08 7.32
N ASP A 53 4.82 -10.55 6.58
CA ASP A 53 5.35 -9.83 5.42
C ASP A 53 4.33 -9.76 4.29
N ALA A 54 3.52 -10.80 4.10
CA ALA A 54 2.46 -10.85 3.10
C ALA A 54 1.40 -9.78 3.36
N GLU A 55 0.92 -9.68 4.59
CA GLU A 55 -0.07 -8.66 4.97
C GLU A 55 0.51 -7.25 4.85
N ALA A 56 1.71 -7.02 5.39
CA ALA A 56 2.38 -5.74 5.32
C ALA A 56 2.63 -5.29 3.86
N LEU A 57 3.18 -6.18 3.03
CA LEU A 57 3.47 -5.88 1.63
C LEU A 57 2.18 -5.64 0.83
N LEU A 58 1.11 -6.40 1.09
CA LEU A 58 -0.17 -6.19 0.43
C LEU A 58 -0.75 -4.81 0.76
N GLN A 59 -0.72 -4.39 2.03
CA GLN A 59 -1.17 -3.06 2.45
C GLN A 59 -0.35 -1.96 1.75
N CYS A 60 0.98 -2.11 1.68
CA CYS A 60 1.87 -1.20 0.98
C CYS A 60 1.53 -1.06 -0.52
N LEU A 61 1.35 -2.20 -1.20
CA LEU A 61 1.03 -2.23 -2.62
C LEU A 61 -0.36 -1.64 -2.90
N ILE A 62 -1.34 -1.87 -2.01
CA ILE A 62 -2.68 -1.28 -2.15
C ILE A 62 -2.63 0.23 -1.90
N ALA A 63 -1.91 0.70 -0.89
CA ALA A 63 -1.75 2.13 -0.60
C ALA A 63 -1.13 2.86 -1.81
N ARG A 64 -0.04 2.32 -2.38
CA ARG A 64 0.56 2.87 -3.61
C ARG A 64 -0.34 2.77 -4.83
N ALA A 65 -1.10 1.68 -4.97
CA ALA A 65 -2.11 1.57 -6.03
C ALA A 65 -3.29 2.53 -5.80
N ALA A 66 -3.54 2.97 -4.57
CA ALA A 66 -4.62 3.91 -4.25
C ALA A 66 -4.29 5.35 -4.69
N ASP A 67 -3.01 5.70 -4.72
CA ASP A 67 -2.49 6.97 -5.27
C ASP A 67 -2.40 6.97 -6.80
N ASN A 68 -2.74 5.85 -7.46
CA ASN A 68 -2.77 5.76 -8.92
C ASN A 68 -4.05 6.41 -9.49
N PRO A 69 -3.93 7.46 -10.33
CA PRO A 69 -5.08 8.13 -10.96
C PRO A 69 -5.89 7.23 -11.91
N ASN A 70 -5.37 6.06 -12.30
CA ASN A 70 -6.05 5.11 -13.19
C ASN A 70 -7.12 4.23 -12.51
N LYS A 71 -7.53 4.55 -11.27
CA LYS A 71 -8.57 3.84 -10.50
C LYS A 71 -9.86 3.53 -11.28
N ARG A 72 -10.21 4.33 -12.29
CA ARG A 72 -11.43 4.13 -13.09
C ARG A 72 -11.31 3.13 -14.24
N GLN A 73 -10.12 2.68 -14.62
CA GLN A 73 -9.95 1.77 -15.78
C GLN A 73 -9.52 0.34 -15.41
N VAL A 74 -9.17 0.08 -14.15
CA VAL A 74 -8.83 -1.28 -13.69
C VAL A 74 -10.00 -2.01 -13.01
N ALA A 75 -11.15 -1.34 -12.84
CA ALA A 75 -12.46 -1.99 -12.79
C ALA A 75 -12.91 -2.11 -14.25
N GLY A 76 -12.93 -3.32 -14.78
CA GLY A 76 -13.09 -3.59 -16.21
C GLY A 76 -14.30 -2.91 -16.86
N GLY A 77 -14.17 -2.68 -18.16
CA GLY A 77 -15.31 -2.43 -19.02
C GLY A 77 -16.41 -3.48 -18.78
N SER A 78 -17.62 -2.98 -18.56
CA SER A 78 -18.89 -3.60 -18.89
C SER A 78 -19.95 -2.54 -18.61
N PHE A 79 -20.25 -1.72 -19.62
CA PHE A 79 -21.49 -1.78 -20.38
C PHE A 79 -21.19 -1.33 -21.82
#